data_AF-A0A969Z7G0-F1
#
_entry.id   AF-A0A969Z7G0-F1
#
_cell.length_a   1.000
_cell.length_b   1.000
_cell.length_c   1.000
_cell.angle_alpha   90.00
_cell.angle_beta   90.00
_cell.angle_gamma   90.00
#
_symmetry.space_group_name_H-M   'P 1'
#
loop_
_entity.id
_entity.type
_entity.pdbx_description
1 polymer ?
#
loop_
_entity_poly.entity_id
_entity_poly.type
_entity_poly.pdbx_seq_one_letter_code
_entity_poly.pdbx_strand_id
1 'polypeptide(L)'
;MINEIKTFDERKNELVKMGKERGFVTYEELANSLKGLELDADSLDELYNLFNENDIAVVSEDEEDSGGNIEKLLLEDNVLAKDLTINDPVRMYLKEIGQIKLLTTEEELELAERIVQGDEQAKITLAEANLRLVVSIAKRYVGRGMLFLDLIQEGNIGLMKAVEKFDVTKGYKFSTYATWWIRQA
;
A
#
# COMPACT_ATOMS: atom_id res chain seq x y z
N MET A 1 0.43 27.43 27.36
CA MET A 1 0.11 26.06 27.82
C MET A 1 1.32 25.21 27.52
N ILE A 2 1.90 24.62 28.55
CA ILE A 2 3.10 23.77 28.45
C ILE A 2 2.61 22.46 27.84
N ASN A 3 3.04 22.14 26.61
CA ASN A 3 2.78 20.83 26.02
C ASN A 3 3.51 19.80 26.88
N GLU A 4 2.77 19.07 27.71
CA GLU A 4 3.30 17.89 28.40
C GLU A 4 3.93 16.97 27.36
N ILE A 5 5.22 16.71 27.50
CA ILE A 5 5.94 15.77 26.66
C ILE A 5 5.47 14.38 27.10
N LYS A 6 4.36 13.90 26.54
CA LYS A 6 3.90 12.53 26.73
C LYS A 6 5.02 11.58 26.35
N THR A 7 5.34 10.64 27.23
CA THR A 7 6.40 9.65 27.03
C THR A 7 6.05 8.65 25.92
N PHE A 8 7.06 7.99 25.33
CA PHE A 8 6.86 7.04 24.22
C PHE A 8 5.83 5.95 24.57
N ASP A 9 5.88 5.39 25.78
CA ASP A 9 4.94 4.36 26.25
C ASP A 9 3.50 4.86 26.37
N GLU A 10 3.28 6.12 26.76
CA GLU A 10 1.95 6.70 26.87
C GLU A 10 1.32 6.90 25.48
N ARG A 11 2.11 7.40 24.51
CA ARG A 11 1.65 7.60 23.13
C ARG A 11 1.42 6.27 22.40
N LYS A 12 2.27 5.28 22.67
CA LYS A 12 2.14 3.89 22.20
C LYS A 12 0.81 3.27 22.66
N ASN A 13 0.50 3.38 23.94
CA ASN A 13 -0.75 2.85 24.49
C ASN A 13 -2.00 3.59 23.95
N GLU A 14 -1.93 4.91 23.73
CA GLU A 14 -3.00 5.67 23.07
C GLU A 14 -3.23 5.19 21.63
N LEU A 15 -2.16 5.01 20.85
CA LEU A 15 -2.25 4.53 19.46
C LEU A 15 -2.82 3.11 19.39
N VAL A 16 -2.43 2.21 20.29
CA VAL A 16 -3.00 0.85 20.35
C VAL A 16 -4.48 0.87 20.69
N LYS A 17 -4.90 1.73 21.63
CA LYS A 17 -6.31 1.84 22.00
C LYS A 17 -7.15 2.36 20.84
N MET A 18 -6.67 3.39 20.14
CA MET A 18 -7.31 3.91 18.93
C MET A 18 -7.38 2.86 17.82
N GLY A 19 -6.26 2.18 17.58
CA GLY A 19 -6.16 1.13 16.58
C GLY A 19 -7.03 -0.08 16.88
N LYS A 20 -7.21 -0.46 18.15
CA LYS A 20 -8.13 -1.55 18.55
C LYS A 20 -9.60 -1.20 18.32
N GLU A 21 -9.99 0.05 18.45
CA GLU A 21 -11.38 0.47 18.20
C GLU A 21 -11.72 0.47 16.71
N ARG A 22 -10.75 0.81 15.85
CA ARG A 22 -10.95 0.91 14.39
C ARG A 22 -10.49 -0.30 13.58
N GLY A 23 -9.60 -1.13 14.15
CA GLY A 23 -8.87 -2.19 13.45
C GLY A 23 -7.70 -1.68 12.59
N PHE A 24 -7.45 -0.36 12.56
CA PHE A 24 -6.36 0.26 11.80
C PHE A 24 -5.92 1.60 12.39
N VAL A 25 -4.72 2.06 12.04
CA VAL A 25 -4.11 3.35 12.39
C VAL A 25 -3.53 3.98 11.13
N THR A 26 -3.71 5.29 10.91
CA THR A 26 -3.16 5.92 9.70
C THR A 26 -1.69 6.32 9.86
N TYR A 27 -0.94 6.40 8.75
CA TYR A 27 0.44 6.92 8.77
C TYR A 27 0.52 8.35 9.30
N GLU A 28 -0.48 9.20 9.06
CA GLU A 28 -0.51 10.56 9.59
C GLU A 28 -0.81 10.59 11.08
N GLU A 29 -1.71 9.72 11.58
CA GLU A 29 -1.98 9.58 13.01
C GLU A 29 -0.74 9.07 13.76
N LEU A 30 -0.05 8.08 13.16
CA LEU A 30 1.20 7.54 13.67
C LEU A 30 2.30 8.62 13.67
N ALA A 31 2.48 9.35 12.57
CA ALA A 31 3.49 10.41 12.48
C ALA A 31 3.18 11.62 13.38
N ASN A 32 1.91 12.01 13.53
CA ASN A 32 1.50 13.11 14.41
C ASN A 32 1.64 12.73 15.89
N SER A 33 1.29 11.49 16.25
CA SER A 33 1.48 10.99 17.61
C SER A 33 2.95 10.85 17.95
N LEU A 34 3.80 10.47 17.00
CA LEU A 34 5.25 10.33 17.20
C LEU A 34 6.04 11.63 16.97
N LYS A 35 5.35 12.72 16.61
CA LYS A 35 5.99 14.01 16.33
C LYS A 35 6.74 14.53 17.57
N GLY A 36 8.04 14.76 17.39
CA GLY A 36 8.94 15.27 18.43
C GLY A 36 9.72 14.21 19.21
N LEU A 37 9.65 12.93 18.83
CA LEU A 37 10.51 11.87 19.35
C LEU A 37 11.58 11.52 18.29
N GLU A 38 12.84 11.40 18.72
CA GLU A 38 13.87 10.76 17.90
C GLU A 38 13.63 9.25 17.94
N LEU A 39 13.12 8.71 16.84
CA LEU A 39 12.89 7.28 16.68
C LEU A 39 13.99 6.71 15.81
N ASP A 40 14.63 5.67 16.32
CA ASP A 40 15.49 4.78 15.54
C ASP A 40 14.64 3.70 14.85
N ALA A 41 15.25 3.02 13.88
CA ALA A 41 14.58 1.97 13.10
C ALA A 41 14.05 0.84 14.01
N ASP A 42 14.79 0.49 15.07
CA ASP A 42 14.42 -0.57 16.01
C ASP A 42 13.14 -0.21 16.80
N SER A 43 13.01 1.04 17.27
CA SER A 43 11.79 1.50 17.95
C SER A 43 10.57 1.54 17.04
N LEU A 44 10.78 1.81 15.74
CA LEU A 44 9.70 1.78 14.75
C LEU A 44 9.21 0.34 14.53
N ASP A 45 10.14 -0.61 14.42
CA ASP A 45 9.85 -2.03 14.25
C ASP A 45 9.11 -2.61 15.47
N GLU A 46 9.49 -2.23 16.70
CA GLU A 46 8.74 -2.60 17.91
C GLU A 46 7.29 -2.08 17.88
N LEU A 47 7.07 -0.87 17.37
CA LEU A 47 5.74 -0.29 17.27
C LEU A 47 4.88 -1.04 16.25
N TYR A 48 5.46 -1.40 15.10
CA TYR A 48 4.78 -2.21 14.09
C TYR A 48 4.45 -3.62 14.60
N ASN A 49 5.39 -4.27 15.30
CA ASN A 49 5.15 -5.58 15.91
C ASN A 49 4.01 -5.53 16.92
N LEU A 50 3.94 -4.47 17.73
CA LEU A 50 2.88 -4.28 18.70
C LEU A 50 1.51 -4.04 18.03
N PHE A 51 1.45 -3.27 16.96
CA PHE A 51 0.20 -3.11 16.20
C PHE A 51 -0.25 -4.45 15.61
N ASN A 52 0.68 -5.25 15.09
CA ASN A 52 0.38 -6.59 14.59
C ASN A 52 -0.11 -7.55 15.68
N GLU A 53 0.52 -7.57 16.86
CA GLU A 53 0.07 -8.39 18.02
C GLU A 53 -1.35 -8.04 18.49
N ASN A 54 -1.84 -6.86 18.12
CA ASN A 54 -3.14 -6.35 18.51
C ASN A 54 -4.14 -6.29 17.33
N ASP A 55 -3.83 -6.92 16.19
CA ASP A 55 -4.65 -6.94 14.96
C ASP A 55 -4.94 -5.54 14.38
N ILE A 56 -3.97 -4.62 14.47
CA ILE A 56 -4.09 -3.23 14.01
C ILE A 56 -3.29 -3.04 12.72
N ALA A 57 -3.96 -2.73 11.61
CA ALA A 57 -3.30 -2.43 10.33
C ALA A 57 -2.83 -0.97 10.27
N VAL A 58 -1.61 -0.71 9.78
CA VAL A 58 -1.16 0.67 9.50
C VAL A 58 -1.44 1.01 8.04
N VAL A 59 -2.39 1.91 7.81
CA VAL A 59 -2.94 2.26 6.50
C VAL A 59 -2.66 3.73 6.15
N SER A 60 -2.72 4.12 4.89
CA SER A 60 -2.81 5.55 4.53
C SER A 60 -4.25 6.03 4.59
N GLU A 61 -4.51 7.33 4.83
CA GLU A 61 -5.87 7.90 4.72
C GLU A 61 -6.54 7.57 3.38
N ASP A 62 -5.74 7.35 2.32
CA ASP A 62 -6.18 6.96 0.99
C ASP A 62 -6.70 5.51 0.87
N GLU A 63 -6.55 4.66 1.90
CA GLU A 63 -6.91 3.24 1.84
C GLU A 63 -8.32 2.92 2.36
N GLU A 64 -9.06 3.89 2.93
CA GLU A 64 -10.46 3.70 3.34
C GLU A 64 -11.41 3.46 2.15
N ASP A 65 -11.00 3.75 0.91
CA ASP A 65 -11.83 3.61 -0.30
C ASP A 65 -11.39 2.47 -1.25
N SER A 66 -10.84 1.38 -0.71
CA SER A 66 -10.48 0.21 -1.55
C SER A 66 -11.68 -0.54 -2.19
N GLY A 67 -12.91 -0.02 -2.03
CA GLY A 67 -14.10 -0.48 -2.75
C GLY A 67 -14.62 0.50 -3.82
N GLY A 68 -14.04 1.70 -3.94
CA GLY A 68 -14.52 2.78 -4.79
C GLY A 68 -13.77 2.89 -6.12
N ASN A 69 -14.50 3.18 -7.18
CA ASN A 69 -14.01 3.35 -8.55
C ASN A 69 -12.70 4.17 -8.63
N ILE A 70 -11.58 3.50 -8.98
CA ILE A 70 -10.23 4.11 -9.12
C ILE A 70 -10.25 5.32 -10.07
N GLU A 71 -11.09 5.28 -11.10
CA GLU A 71 -11.28 6.42 -12.01
C GLU A 71 -11.79 7.65 -11.25
N LYS A 72 -12.69 7.48 -10.28
CA LYS A 72 -13.22 8.58 -9.45
C LYS A 72 -12.17 9.12 -8.48
N LEU A 73 -11.42 8.23 -7.81
CA LEU A 73 -10.34 8.60 -6.87
C LEU A 73 -9.19 9.39 -7.55
N LEU A 74 -8.97 9.15 -8.85
CA LEU A 74 -7.93 9.83 -9.63
C LEU A 74 -8.43 11.10 -10.34
N LEU A 75 -9.74 11.21 -10.60
CA LEU A 75 -10.36 12.40 -11.19
C LEU A 75 -10.68 13.49 -10.15
N GLU A 76 -10.89 13.13 -8.87
CA GLU A 76 -11.14 14.10 -7.79
C GLU A 76 -9.88 14.87 -7.40
N ASP A 77 -8.69 14.29 -7.57
CA ASP A 77 -7.43 15.01 -7.45
C ASP A 77 -7.09 15.78 -8.73
N ASN A 78 -7.28 17.09 -8.69
CA ASN A 78 -6.98 18.08 -9.75
C ASN A 78 -5.57 17.98 -10.39
N VAL A 79 -4.69 17.11 -9.88
CA VAL A 79 -3.33 16.86 -10.38
C VAL A 79 -3.35 16.11 -11.72
N LEU A 80 -4.30 15.19 -11.94
CA LEU A 80 -4.38 14.39 -13.17
C LEU A 80 -5.44 14.91 -14.16
N ALA A 81 -6.44 15.65 -13.68
CA ALA A 81 -7.53 16.17 -14.51
C ALA A 81 -7.07 17.14 -15.61
N LYS A 82 -5.87 17.72 -15.49
CA LYS A 82 -5.34 18.69 -16.45
C LYS A 82 -4.78 18.06 -17.73
N ASP A 83 -4.38 16.78 -17.68
CA ASP A 83 -3.74 16.07 -18.80
C ASP A 83 -4.65 14.99 -19.44
N LEU A 84 -5.72 14.56 -18.78
CA LEU A 84 -6.57 13.45 -19.22
C LEU A 84 -7.63 13.87 -20.26
N THR A 85 -7.35 13.69 -21.55
CA THR A 85 -8.39 13.75 -22.61
C THR A 85 -9.13 12.42 -22.76
N ILE A 86 -10.28 12.40 -23.46
CA ILE A 86 -11.15 11.20 -23.62
C ILE A 86 -10.42 10.00 -24.26
N ASN A 87 -9.29 10.22 -24.95
CA ASN A 87 -8.44 9.18 -25.57
C ASN A 87 -7.08 9.02 -24.88
N ASP A 88 -7.01 9.26 -23.56
CA ASP A 88 -5.76 9.12 -22.82
C ASP A 88 -5.42 7.64 -22.55
N PRO A 89 -4.22 7.15 -22.95
CA PRO A 89 -3.73 5.82 -22.61
C PRO A 89 -3.74 5.50 -21.11
N VAL A 90 -3.50 6.49 -20.24
CA VAL A 90 -3.60 6.36 -18.78
C VAL A 90 -5.02 5.96 -18.39
N ARG A 91 -6.03 6.64 -18.96
CA ARG A 91 -7.43 6.38 -18.62
C ARG A 91 -7.87 4.99 -19.08
N MET A 92 -7.41 4.55 -20.25
CA MET A 92 -7.65 3.19 -20.73
C MET A 92 -7.05 2.15 -19.77
N TYR A 93 -5.80 2.34 -19.39
CA TYR A 93 -5.10 1.46 -18.44
C TYR A 93 -5.82 1.38 -17.09
N LEU A 94 -6.18 2.54 -16.50
CA LEU A 94 -6.89 2.59 -15.22
C LEU A 94 -8.25 1.88 -15.27
N LYS A 95 -8.96 2.01 -16.40
CA LYS A 95 -10.23 1.32 -16.61
C LYS A 95 -10.03 -0.20 -16.70
N GLU A 96 -9.01 -0.65 -17.42
CA GLU A 96 -8.68 -2.08 -17.57
C GLU A 96 -8.36 -2.73 -16.22
N ILE A 97 -7.44 -2.16 -15.45
CA ILE A 97 -7.09 -2.69 -14.12
C ILE A 97 -8.24 -2.57 -13.10
N GLY A 98 -9.14 -1.61 -13.33
CA GLY A 98 -10.37 -1.43 -12.54
C GLY A 98 -11.42 -2.52 -12.76
N GLN A 99 -11.33 -3.31 -13.85
CA GLN A 99 -12.19 -4.47 -14.07
C GLN A 99 -11.66 -5.76 -13.39
N ILE A 100 -10.37 -5.79 -13.04
CA ILE A 100 -9.75 -6.95 -12.39
C ILE A 100 -10.31 -7.06 -10.97
N LYS A 101 -10.76 -8.25 -10.59
CA LYS A 101 -11.29 -8.52 -9.26
C LYS A 101 -10.16 -8.52 -8.23
N LEU A 102 -10.45 -7.98 -7.05
CA LEU A 102 -9.55 -8.10 -5.91
C LEU A 102 -9.51 -9.55 -5.44
N LEU A 103 -8.32 -10.00 -5.04
CA LEU A 103 -8.14 -11.31 -4.44
C LEU A 103 -8.54 -11.28 -2.96
N THR A 104 -9.11 -12.38 -2.51
CA THR A 104 -9.24 -12.70 -1.09
C THR A 104 -7.93 -13.27 -0.56
N THR A 105 -7.75 -13.25 0.76
CA THR A 105 -6.57 -13.84 1.42
C THR A 105 -6.39 -15.32 1.06
N GLU A 106 -7.49 -16.08 0.92
CA GLU A 106 -7.46 -17.49 0.55
C GLU A 106 -6.97 -17.70 -0.89
N GLU A 107 -7.43 -16.86 -1.83
CA GLU A 107 -6.97 -16.90 -3.22
C GLU A 107 -5.50 -16.48 -3.34
N GLU A 108 -5.03 -15.50 -2.55
CA GLU A 108 -3.61 -15.14 -2.50
C GLU A 108 -2.73 -16.30 -2.02
N LEU A 109 -3.19 -17.04 -1.00
CA LEU A 109 -2.52 -18.24 -0.49
C LEU A 109 -2.44 -19.34 -1.57
N GLU A 110 -3.57 -19.63 -2.24
CA GLU A 110 -3.62 -20.64 -3.31
C GLU A 110 -2.67 -20.27 -4.46
N LEU A 111 -2.67 -19.00 -4.88
CA LEU A 111 -1.77 -18.51 -5.92
C LEU A 111 -0.31 -18.62 -5.48
N ALA A 112 0.02 -18.25 -4.24
CA ALA A 112 1.38 -18.35 -3.74
C ALA A 112 1.90 -19.80 -3.72
N GLU A 113 1.08 -20.77 -3.32
CA GLU A 113 1.44 -22.19 -3.38
C GLU A 113 1.72 -22.65 -4.82
N ARG A 114 0.88 -22.24 -5.77
CA ARG A 114 1.06 -22.56 -7.20
C ARG A 114 2.31 -21.90 -7.78
N ILE A 115 2.62 -20.68 -7.36
CA ILE A 115 3.85 -19.97 -7.78
C ILE A 115 5.09 -20.73 -7.32
N VAL A 116 5.10 -21.26 -6.09
CA VAL A 116 6.21 -22.10 -5.58
C VAL A 116 6.37 -23.38 -6.41
N GLN A 117 5.28 -23.92 -6.95
CA GLN A 117 5.29 -25.06 -7.87
C GLN A 117 5.73 -24.70 -9.31
N GLY A 118 6.05 -23.42 -9.58
CA GLY A 118 6.50 -22.95 -10.89
C GLY A 118 5.37 -22.58 -11.86
N ASP A 119 4.17 -22.34 -11.36
CA ASP A 119 3.03 -21.89 -12.18
C ASP A 119 3.18 -20.41 -12.58
N GLU A 120 3.65 -20.18 -13.80
CA GLU A 120 3.77 -18.83 -14.39
C GLU A 120 2.42 -18.12 -14.52
N GLN A 121 1.32 -18.86 -14.73
CA GLN A 121 0.00 -18.24 -14.81
C GLN A 121 -0.45 -17.69 -13.46
N ALA A 122 -0.11 -18.38 -12.37
CA ALA A 122 -0.39 -17.91 -11.02
C ALA A 122 0.39 -16.61 -10.69
N LYS A 123 1.62 -16.47 -11.18
CA LYS A 123 2.39 -15.21 -11.04
C LYS A 123 1.70 -14.05 -11.74
N ILE A 124 1.25 -14.27 -12.98
CA ILE A 124 0.54 -13.25 -13.76
C ILE A 124 -0.75 -12.83 -13.03
N THR A 125 -1.55 -13.80 -12.57
CA THR A 125 -2.80 -13.51 -11.86
C THR A 125 -2.57 -12.75 -10.56
N LEU A 126 -1.55 -13.12 -9.77
CA LEU A 126 -1.21 -12.40 -8.54
C LEU A 126 -0.75 -10.96 -8.84
N ALA A 127 0.06 -10.76 -9.88
CA ALA A 127 0.48 -9.43 -10.32
C ALA A 127 -0.72 -8.58 -10.80
N GLU A 128 -1.55 -9.13 -11.67
CA GLU A 128 -2.73 -8.46 -12.25
C GLU A 128 -3.69 -7.95 -11.17
N ALA A 129 -3.96 -8.77 -10.16
CA ALA A 129 -4.81 -8.39 -9.03
C ALA A 129 -4.25 -7.21 -8.21
N ASN A 130 -2.93 -7.01 -8.25
CA ASN A 130 -2.22 -6.00 -7.46
C ASN A 130 -1.79 -4.78 -8.29
N LEU A 131 -2.18 -4.66 -9.56
CA LEU A 131 -1.86 -3.48 -10.39
C LEU A 131 -2.41 -2.17 -9.81
N ARG A 132 -3.49 -2.24 -9.04
CA ARG A 132 -4.10 -1.08 -8.37
C ARG A 132 -3.19 -0.51 -7.28
N LEU A 133 -2.47 -1.37 -6.56
CA LEU A 133 -1.48 -0.98 -5.55
C LEU A 133 -0.31 -0.22 -6.19
N VAL A 134 0.12 -0.63 -7.39
CA VAL A 134 1.18 0.08 -8.11
C VAL A 134 0.75 1.51 -8.42
N VAL A 135 -0.47 1.69 -8.93
CA VAL A 135 -1.02 3.01 -9.25
C VAL A 135 -1.13 3.90 -8.01
N SER A 136 -1.60 3.37 -6.87
CA SER A 136 -1.72 4.15 -5.64
C SER A 136 -0.36 4.61 -5.11
N ILE A 137 0.66 3.76 -5.20
CA ILE A 137 2.04 4.11 -4.81
C ILE A 137 2.65 5.12 -5.80
N ALA A 138 2.55 4.87 -7.11
CA ALA A 138 3.12 5.70 -8.17
C ALA A 138 2.53 7.13 -8.17
N LYS A 139 1.26 7.29 -7.79
CA LYS A 139 0.58 8.60 -7.66
C LYS A 139 1.38 9.59 -6.80
N ARG A 140 2.03 9.11 -5.75
CA ARG A 140 2.85 9.92 -4.82
C ARG A 140 4.13 10.49 -5.45
N TYR A 141 4.50 10.03 -6.64
CA TYR A 141 5.70 10.46 -7.37
C TYR A 141 5.37 11.33 -8.60
N VAL A 142 4.08 11.53 -8.90
CA VAL A 142 3.61 12.41 -9.98
C VAL A 142 4.09 13.85 -9.74
N GLY A 143 4.41 14.56 -10.82
CA GLY A 143 4.88 15.95 -10.76
C GLY A 143 6.36 16.13 -10.43
N ARG A 144 7.14 15.03 -10.31
CA ARG A 144 8.60 15.07 -10.09
C ARG A 144 9.44 15.01 -11.38
N GLY A 145 8.83 15.27 -12.53
CA GLY A 145 9.53 15.35 -13.82
C GLY A 145 9.52 14.07 -14.67
N MET A 146 8.80 13.03 -14.25
CA MET A 146 8.55 11.80 -15.01
C MET A 146 7.05 11.67 -15.31
N LEU A 147 6.69 11.07 -16.46
CA LEU A 147 5.30 10.83 -16.82
C LEU A 147 4.69 9.79 -15.88
N PHE A 148 3.39 9.90 -15.62
CA PHE A 148 2.70 8.98 -14.71
C PHE A 148 2.72 7.53 -15.22
N LEU A 149 2.59 7.32 -16.54
CA LEU A 149 2.72 5.99 -17.14
C LEU A 149 4.09 5.39 -16.86
N ASP A 150 5.16 6.16 -17.01
CA ASP A 150 6.52 5.65 -16.77
C ASP A 150 6.70 5.22 -15.31
N LEU A 151 6.18 6.01 -14.35
CA LEU A 151 6.16 5.64 -12.93
C LEU A 151 5.38 4.35 -12.67
N ILE A 152 4.24 4.16 -13.33
CA ILE A 152 3.46 2.93 -13.24
C ILE A 152 4.24 1.76 -13.83
N GLN A 153 4.93 1.95 -14.96
CA GLN A 153 5.71 0.90 -15.59
C GLN A 153 6.89 0.45 -14.71
N GLU A 154 7.64 1.38 -14.13
CA GLU A 154 8.70 1.05 -13.16
C GLU A 154 8.13 0.35 -11.93
N GLY A 155 7.01 0.83 -11.40
CA GLY A 155 6.32 0.19 -10.29
C GLY A 155 5.84 -1.23 -10.62
N ASN A 156 5.36 -1.48 -11.84
CA ASN A 156 4.96 -2.81 -12.33
C ASN A 156 6.18 -3.76 -12.40
N ILE A 157 7.35 -3.26 -12.78
CA ILE A 157 8.61 -4.04 -12.73
C ILE A 157 8.96 -4.39 -11.29
N GLY A 158 8.79 -3.44 -10.36
CA GLY A 158 8.94 -3.69 -8.92
C GLY A 158 7.97 -4.77 -8.42
N LEU A 159 6.69 -4.68 -8.80
CA LEU A 159 5.67 -5.66 -8.44
C LEU A 159 6.02 -7.07 -8.95
N MET A 160 6.47 -7.22 -10.21
CA MET A 160 6.88 -8.51 -10.74
C MET A 160 8.03 -9.14 -9.94
N LYS A 161 9.02 -8.33 -9.54
CA LYS A 161 10.10 -8.79 -8.65
C LYS A 161 9.58 -9.22 -7.28
N ALA A 162 8.55 -8.54 -6.76
CA ALA A 162 7.90 -8.94 -5.52
C ALA A 162 7.21 -10.31 -5.67
N VAL A 163 6.45 -10.52 -6.75
CA VAL A 163 5.79 -11.80 -7.04
C VAL A 163 6.80 -12.95 -7.13
N GLU A 164 7.95 -12.74 -7.78
CA GLU A 164 8.99 -13.76 -7.92
C GLU A 164 9.65 -14.16 -6.58
N LYS A 165 9.70 -13.23 -5.62
CA LYS A 165 10.44 -13.39 -4.36
C LYS A 165 9.55 -13.53 -3.14
N PHE A 166 8.24 -13.45 -3.32
CA PHE A 166 7.28 -13.53 -2.23
C PHE A 166 7.31 -14.92 -1.60
N ASP A 167 7.37 -14.94 -0.28
CA ASP A 167 7.38 -16.16 0.52
C ASP A 167 6.21 -16.09 1.50
N VAL A 168 5.17 -16.85 1.16
CA VAL A 168 3.92 -16.90 1.95
C VAL A 168 4.11 -17.56 3.31
N THR A 169 5.15 -18.39 3.48
CA THR A 169 5.42 -19.08 4.76
C THR A 169 5.84 -18.12 5.88
N LYS A 170 6.24 -16.90 5.52
CA LYS A 170 6.60 -15.85 6.47
C LYS A 170 5.39 -15.17 7.12
N GLY A 171 4.18 -15.44 6.65
CA GLY A 171 2.94 -14.96 7.29
C GLY A 171 2.62 -13.48 7.06
N TYR A 172 3.34 -12.79 6.16
CA TYR A 172 3.03 -11.41 5.78
C TYR A 172 2.09 -11.36 4.57
N LYS A 173 1.21 -10.34 4.53
CA LYS A 173 0.38 -10.07 3.35
C LYS A 173 1.25 -9.69 2.16
N PHE A 174 0.82 -10.10 0.96
CA PHE A 174 1.55 -9.80 -0.27
C PHE A 174 1.66 -8.29 -0.51
N SER A 175 0.60 -7.52 -0.27
CA SER A 175 0.57 -6.06 -0.46
C SER A 175 1.65 -5.31 0.34
N THR A 176 1.87 -5.72 1.60
CA THR A 176 2.92 -5.17 2.46
C THR A 176 4.30 -5.42 1.88
N TYR A 177 4.56 -6.65 1.43
CA TYR A 177 5.82 -7.01 0.81
C TYR A 177 6.05 -6.28 -0.52
N ALA A 178 5.04 -6.27 -1.39
CA ALA A 178 5.09 -5.64 -2.71
C ALA A 178 5.37 -4.14 -2.62
N THR A 179 4.82 -3.46 -1.62
CA THR A 179 5.03 -2.02 -1.41
C THR A 179 6.51 -1.64 -1.35
N TRP A 180 7.37 -2.45 -0.72
CA TRP A 180 8.81 -2.20 -0.66
C TRP A 180 9.47 -2.28 -2.04
N TRP A 181 9.13 -3.29 -2.83
CA TRP A 181 9.68 -3.47 -4.17
C TRP A 181 9.21 -2.41 -5.15
N ILE A 182 7.93 -2.02 -5.07
CA ILE A 182 7.35 -0.99 -5.94
C ILE A 182 7.98 0.37 -5.67
N ARG A 183 8.26 0.71 -4.40
CA ARG A 183 8.89 1.99 -4.03
C ARG A 183 10.38 2.07 -4.36
N GLN A 184 11.05 0.92 -4.45
CA GLN A 184 12.49 0.82 -4.67
C GLN A 184 12.87 0.75 -6.16
N ALA A 185 11.93 0.36 -7.03
CA ALA A 185 12.08 0.41 -8.48
C ALA A 185 12.25 1.85 -8.96
#